data_AF-A0A2E0VMQ8-F1
#
_entry.id   AF-A0A2E0VMQ8-F1
#
_cell.length_a   1.000
_cell.length_b   1.000
_cell.length_c   1.000
_cell.angle_alpha   90.00
_cell.angle_beta   90.00
_cell.angle_gamma   90.00
#
_symmetry.space_group_name_H-M   'P 1'
#
loop_
_entity.id
_entity.type
_entity.pdbx_description
1 polymer ?
#
loop_
_entity_poly.entity_id
_entity_poly.type
_entity_poly.pdbx_seq_one_letter_code
_entity_poly.pdbx_strand_id
1 'polypeptide(L)'
;LNKDIARELLSMGANTPAYFHMRNMIVIKMREWLEQQRPQLEPIKREATVHFLSNALQGMLTWWLTNDCPFPAEEASLHFNQLAIRGLDGLLKPEPVGTEQP
;
A
#
# COMPACT_ATOMS: atom_id res chain seq x y z
N LEU A 1 -9.90 -10.84 -13.55
CA LEU A 1 -10.96 -10.11 -12.81
C LEU A 1 -11.50 -9.03 -13.75
N ASN A 2 -12.80 -9.01 -14.05
CA ASN A 2 -13.38 -8.01 -14.96
C ASN A 2 -13.34 -6.62 -14.29
N LYS A 3 -12.89 -5.57 -15.00
CA LYS A 3 -12.83 -4.19 -14.49
C LYS A 3 -14.19 -3.70 -13.99
N ASP A 4 -15.28 -4.13 -14.62
CA ASP A 4 -16.64 -3.72 -14.21
C ASP A 4 -17.03 -4.31 -12.85
N ILE A 5 -16.70 -5.59 -12.60
CA ILE A 5 -16.92 -6.24 -11.30
C ILE A 5 -16.04 -5.59 -10.23
N ALA A 6 -14.78 -5.28 -10.56
CA ALA A 6 -13.87 -4.61 -9.63
C ALA A 6 -14.36 -3.20 -9.30
N ARG A 7 -14.85 -2.47 -10.30
CA ARG A 7 -15.47 -1.15 -10.14
C ARG A 7 -16.67 -1.25 -9.22
N GLU A 8 -17.62 -2.14 -9.48
CA GLU A 8 -18.84 -2.27 -8.69
C GLU A 8 -18.54 -2.64 -7.22
N LEU A 9 -17.62 -3.58 -6.99
CA LEU A 9 -17.19 -3.97 -5.64
C LEU A 9 -16.52 -2.83 -4.85
N LEU A 10 -15.87 -1.90 -5.54
CA LEU A 10 -15.11 -0.79 -4.92
C LEU A 10 -15.86 0.55 -4.93
N SER A 11 -16.82 0.72 -5.85
CA SER A 11 -17.65 1.92 -5.99
C SER A 11 -18.90 1.87 -5.12
N MET A 12 -19.31 0.70 -4.64
CA MET A 12 -20.37 0.54 -3.64
C MET A 12 -19.92 1.06 -2.25
N GLY A 13 -19.40 2.28 -2.15
CA GLY A 13 -19.11 2.99 -0.90
C GLY A 13 -18.08 2.33 0.04
N ALA A 14 -17.47 3.13 0.92
CA ALA A 14 -16.44 2.71 1.87
C ALA A 14 -16.93 1.75 2.99
N ASN A 15 -18.11 1.14 2.85
CA ASN A 15 -18.80 0.39 3.91
C ASN A 15 -19.33 -0.99 3.47
N THR A 16 -18.93 -1.51 2.30
CA THR A 16 -19.33 -2.87 1.92
C THR A 16 -18.42 -3.94 2.52
N PRO A 17 -18.94 -5.15 2.78
CA PRO A 17 -18.11 -6.30 3.17
C PRO A 17 -16.99 -6.59 2.17
N ALA A 18 -17.22 -6.37 0.87
CA ALA A 18 -16.22 -6.55 -0.17
C ALA A 18 -15.05 -5.55 -0.02
N TYR A 19 -15.35 -4.28 0.23
CA TYR A 19 -14.36 -3.25 0.50
C TYR A 19 -13.49 -3.60 1.73
N PHE A 20 -14.12 -3.99 2.85
CA PHE A 20 -13.38 -4.41 4.04
C PHE A 20 -12.55 -5.67 3.81
N HIS A 21 -13.09 -6.64 3.07
CA HIS A 21 -12.37 -7.87 2.75
C HIS A 21 -11.14 -7.59 1.88
N MET A 22 -11.28 -6.74 0.85
CA MET A 22 -10.17 -6.34 -0.01
C MET A 22 -9.08 -5.60 0.79
N ARG A 23 -9.47 -4.65 1.65
CA ARG A 23 -8.53 -3.97 2.55
C ARG A 23 -7.78 -4.97 3.44
N ASN A 24 -8.48 -5.93 4.05
CA ASN A 24 -7.84 -6.93 4.92
C ASN A 24 -6.86 -7.80 4.14
N MET A 25 -7.21 -8.20 2.92
CA MET A 25 -6.30 -8.94 2.04
C MET A 25 -5.05 -8.14 1.69
N ILE A 26 -5.18 -6.85 1.38
CA ILE A 26 -4.04 -5.97 1.12
C ILE A 26 -3.15 -5.87 2.36
N VAL A 27 -3.75 -5.67 3.55
CA VAL A 27 -3.01 -5.60 4.83
C VAL A 27 -2.21 -6.88 5.08
N ILE A 28 -2.83 -8.06 4.91
CA ILE A 28 -2.15 -9.34 5.10
C ILE A 28 -0.98 -9.48 4.13
N LYS A 29 -1.18 -9.23 2.83
CA LYS A 29 -0.12 -9.36 1.82
C LYS A 29 0.99 -8.34 1.98
N MET A 30 0.65 -7.12 2.39
CA MET A 30 1.63 -6.08 2.67
C MET A 30 2.49 -6.43 3.90
N ARG A 31 1.88 -7.01 4.94
CA ARG A 31 2.60 -7.49 6.12
C ARG A 31 3.56 -8.62 5.74
N GLU A 32 3.08 -9.66 5.07
CA GLU A 32 3.90 -10.79 4.61
C GLU A 32 5.09 -10.31 3.77
N TRP A 33 4.86 -9.38 2.84
CA TRP A 33 5.90 -8.80 2.01
C TRP A 33 6.93 -8.03 2.86
N LEU A 34 6.48 -7.15 3.76
CA LEU A 34 7.38 -6.32 4.56
C LEU A 34 8.21 -7.15 5.54
N GLU A 35 7.65 -8.24 6.08
CA GLU A 35 8.37 -9.19 6.92
C GLU A 35 9.50 -9.90 6.17
N GLN A 36 9.27 -10.27 4.91
CA GLN A 36 10.29 -10.88 4.06
C GLN A 36 11.38 -9.88 3.67
N GLN A 37 11.03 -8.65 3.35
CA GLN A 37 11.99 -7.63 2.89
C GLN A 37 12.79 -7.01 4.04
N ARG A 38 12.17 -6.88 5.22
CA ARG A 38 12.71 -6.15 6.37
C ARG A 38 12.35 -6.84 7.71
N PRO A 39 12.89 -8.04 7.98
CA PRO A 39 12.61 -8.76 9.22
C PRO A 39 13.04 -7.98 10.48
N GLN A 40 14.05 -7.12 10.35
CA GLN A 40 14.59 -6.27 11.42
C GLN A 40 13.69 -5.07 11.80
N LEU A 41 12.64 -4.77 11.02
CA LEU A 41 11.80 -3.59 11.28
C LEU A 41 10.99 -3.78 12.57
N GLU A 42 11.12 -2.82 13.49
CA GLU A 42 10.35 -2.71 14.73
C GLU A 42 8.84 -2.97 14.49
N PRO A 43 8.18 -3.81 15.30
CA PRO A 43 6.79 -4.22 15.08
C PRO A 43 5.81 -3.04 14.90
N ILE A 44 5.95 -1.99 15.72
CA ILE A 44 5.06 -0.81 15.64
C ILE A 44 5.27 -0.02 14.35
N LYS A 45 6.53 0.15 13.91
CA LYS A 45 6.86 0.82 12.65
C LYS A 45 6.39 -0.02 11.45
N ARG A 46 6.47 -1.35 11.55
CA ARG A 46 5.96 -2.30 10.56
C ARG A 46 4.44 -2.16 10.40
N GLU A 47 3.69 -2.22 11.48
CA GLU A 47 2.22 -2.10 11.43
C GLU A 47 1.78 -0.73 10.91
N ALA A 48 2.43 0.36 11.33
CA ALA A 48 2.16 1.68 10.79
C ALA A 48 2.40 1.74 9.26
N THR A 49 3.52 1.16 8.79
CA THR A 49 3.87 1.09 7.37
C THR A 49 2.87 0.25 6.58
N VAL A 50 2.48 -0.93 7.09
CA VAL A 50 1.49 -1.81 6.49
C VAL A 50 0.16 -1.09 6.30
N HIS A 51 -0.34 -0.43 7.35
CA HIS A 51 -1.61 0.29 7.27
C HIS A 51 -1.55 1.49 6.32
N PHE A 52 -0.45 2.25 6.32
CA PHE A 52 -0.25 3.36 5.40
C PHE A 52 -0.29 2.88 3.94
N LEU A 53 0.56 1.90 3.59
CA LEU A 53 0.66 1.39 2.23
C LEU A 53 -0.65 0.73 1.76
N SER A 54 -1.32 0.01 2.66
CA SER A 54 -2.59 -0.65 2.35
C SER A 54 -3.70 0.36 2.04
N ASN A 55 -3.80 1.42 2.83
CA ASN A 55 -4.78 2.49 2.60
C ASN A 55 -4.44 3.28 1.32
N ALA A 56 -3.16 3.57 1.07
CA ALA A 56 -2.73 4.25 -0.15
C ALA A 56 -3.06 3.43 -1.40
N LEU A 57 -2.79 2.13 -1.39
CA LEU A 57 -3.10 1.23 -2.50
C LEU A 57 -4.61 1.11 -2.71
N GLN A 58 -5.38 0.94 -1.63
CA GLN A 58 -6.84 0.89 -1.70
C GLN A 58 -7.41 2.18 -2.30
N GLY A 59 -6.91 3.34 -1.88
CA GLY A 59 -7.32 4.65 -2.42
C GLY A 59 -7.00 4.78 -3.91
N MET A 60 -5.80 4.38 -4.32
CA MET A 60 -5.38 4.42 -5.72
C MET A 60 -6.23 3.48 -6.60
N LEU A 61 -6.48 2.25 -6.15
CA LEU A 61 -7.33 1.30 -6.88
C LEU A 61 -8.77 1.80 -7.00
N THR A 62 -9.30 2.39 -5.92
CA THR A 62 -10.64 2.97 -5.91
C THR A 62 -10.71 4.12 -6.92
N TRP A 63 -9.74 5.05 -6.89
CA TRP A 63 -9.68 6.16 -7.84
C TRP A 63 -9.54 5.67 -9.29
N TRP A 64 -8.62 4.74 -9.54
CA TRP A 64 -8.34 4.22 -10.88
C TRP A 64 -9.51 3.46 -11.51
N LEU A 65 -10.35 2.81 -10.71
CA LEU A 65 -11.51 2.07 -11.21
C LEU A 65 -12.77 2.94 -11.33
N THR A 66 -12.92 3.94 -10.47
CA THR A 66 -14.09 4.85 -10.47
C THR A 66 -13.97 5.96 -11.51
N ASN A 67 -12.75 6.36 -11.86
CA ASN A 67 -12.48 7.24 -12.97
C ASN A 67 -12.13 6.33 -14.15
N ASP A 68 -12.76 6.48 -15.33
CA ASP A 68 -12.42 5.72 -16.55
C ASP A 68 -11.02 6.08 -17.05
N CYS A 69 -10.03 5.73 -16.24
CA CYS A 69 -8.66 6.14 -16.37
C CYS A 69 -8.02 5.32 -17.50
N PRO A 70 -7.39 5.97 -18.49
CA PRO A 70 -6.90 5.27 -19.68
C PRO A 70 -5.65 4.43 -19.42
N PHE A 71 -5.03 4.55 -18.24
CA PHE A 71 -3.77 3.87 -17.95
C PHE A 71 -3.99 2.36 -17.74
N PRO A 72 -3.17 1.50 -18.37
CA PRO A 72 -3.09 0.08 -18.07
C PRO A 72 -2.80 -0.20 -16.59
N ALA A 73 -3.13 -1.41 -16.13
CA ALA A 73 -2.89 -1.80 -14.73
C ALA A 73 -1.40 -1.73 -14.35
N GLU A 74 -0.53 -2.02 -15.31
CA GLU A 74 0.92 -1.99 -15.19
C GLU A 74 1.42 -0.57 -14.90
N GLU A 75 0.85 0.44 -15.56
CA GLU A 75 1.23 1.84 -15.38
C GLU A 75 0.75 2.37 -14.03
N ALA A 76 -0.48 2.01 -13.62
CA ALA A 76 -0.98 2.31 -12.28
C ALA A 76 -0.11 1.66 -11.20
N SER A 77 0.30 0.40 -11.39
CA SER A 77 1.20 -0.30 -10.47
C SER A 77 2.58 0.37 -10.38
N LEU A 78 3.16 0.77 -11.52
CA LEU A 78 4.43 1.48 -11.56
C LEU A 78 4.35 2.80 -10.79
N HIS A 79 3.28 3.57 -11.01
CA HIS A 79 3.08 4.84 -10.34
C HIS A 79 2.90 4.68 -8.82
N PHE A 80 2.14 3.68 -8.38
CA PHE A 80 2.04 3.33 -6.95
C PHE A 80 3.43 3.04 -6.36
N ASN A 81 4.21 2.19 -7.02
CA ASN A 81 5.54 1.80 -6.55
C ASN A 81 6.48 3.00 -6.44
N GLN A 82 6.45 3.94 -7.39
CA GLN A 82 7.26 5.15 -7.32
C GLN A 82 6.92 6.02 -6.10
N LEU A 83 5.63 6.14 -5.76
CA LEU A 83 5.16 6.87 -4.58
C LEU A 83 5.52 6.13 -3.29
N ALA A 84 5.27 4.81 -3.26
CA ALA A 84 5.51 3.96 -2.09
C ALA A 84 7.00 3.83 -1.77
N ILE A 85 7.86 3.55 -2.76
CA ILE A 85 9.31 3.35 -2.59
C ILE A 85 9.97 4.63 -2.05
N ARG A 86 9.66 5.80 -2.61
CA ARG A 86 10.21 7.07 -2.12
C ARG A 86 9.76 7.40 -0.69
N GLY A 87 8.51 7.10 -0.35
CA GLY A 87 8.01 7.27 1.02
C GLY A 87 8.65 6.28 2.01
N LEU A 88 8.97 5.08 1.53
CA LEU A 88 9.67 4.06 2.30
C LEU A 88 11.15 4.42 2.51
N ASP A 89 11.84 5.08 1.58
CA ASP A 89 13.27 5.42 1.72
C ASP A 89 13.59 6.15 3.04
N GLY A 90 12.68 6.99 3.55
CA GLY A 90 12.84 7.67 4.84
C GLY A 90 12.65 6.77 6.06
N LEU A 91 11.80 5.73 5.96
CA LEU A 91 11.62 4.68 6.97
C LEU A 91 12.69 3.58 6.89
N LEU A 92 13.30 3.43 5.72
CA LEU A 92 14.26 2.38 5.36
C LEU A 92 15.72 2.78 5.61
N LYS A 93 16.01 4.06 5.81
CA LYS A 93 17.34 4.48 6.27
C LYS A 93 17.48 4.13 7.75
N PRO A 94 18.51 3.37 8.15
CA PRO A 94 18.86 3.29 9.56
C PRO A 94 19.10 4.72 10.06
N GLU A 95 18.65 5.03 11.28
CA GLU A 95 19.02 6.31 11.90
C GLU A 95 20.55 6.47 11.82
N PRO A 96 21.06 7.67 11.50
CA PRO A 96 22.49 7.89 11.60
C PRO A 96 22.90 7.56 13.03
N VAL A 97 23.74 6.52 13.18
CA VAL A 97 24.37 6.19 14.46
C VAL A 97 25.00 7.49 14.95
N GLY A 98 24.51 7.97 16.09
CA GLY A 98 24.97 9.22 16.67
C GLY A 98 26.49 9.19 16.70
N THR A 99 27.10 10.13 16.00
CA THR A 99 28.52 10.41 16.19
C THR A 99 28.64 10.96 17.60
N GLU A 100 28.96 10.09 18.57
CA GLU A 100 29.63 10.49 19.79
C GLU A 100 30.88 11.26 19.34
N GLN A 101 30.82 12.58 19.46
CA GLN A 101 31.99 13.43 19.30
C GLN A 101 32.74 13.47 20.65
N PRO A 102 34.09 13.46 20.59
CA PRO A 102 34.97 13.21 21.73
C PRO A 102 34.95 14.30 22.80
#